data_AF-A0A3B9X6R8-F1
#
_entry.id   AF-A0A3B9X6R8-F1
#
_cell.length_a   1.000
_cell.length_b   1.000
_cell.length_c   1.000
_cell.angle_alpha   90.00
_cell.angle_beta   90.00
_cell.angle_gamma   90.00
#
_symmetry.space_group_name_H-M   'P 1'
#
loop_
_entity.id
_entity.type
_entity.pdbx_description
1 polymer ?
#
loop_
_entity_poly.entity_id
_entity_poly.type
_entity_poly.pdbx_seq_one_letter_code
_entity_poly.pdbx_strand_id
1 'polypeptide(L)'
;MASKLIYDAGFVTCVPDNGEIASGATDFFMSGVVRRLSNNTCLVVHSWAGYDFEGADLPRSDSEHQPYLEFYTSIDVNPDFYWFTLEAASSSNMHNLTSAERGTWAIQRP
;
A
#
# COMPACT_ATOMS: atom_id res chain seq x y z
N MET A 1 -7.41 -10.04 -2.43
CA MET A 1 -7.53 -8.79 -3.23
C MET A 1 -7.11 -9.05 -4.67
N ALA A 2 -7.66 -8.31 -5.65
CA ALA A 2 -7.32 -8.49 -7.07
C ALA A 2 -5.83 -8.20 -7.39
N SER A 3 -5.22 -7.28 -6.65
CA SER A 3 -3.79 -6.96 -6.69
C SER A 3 -2.89 -8.17 -6.48
N LYS A 4 -3.30 -9.17 -5.68
CA LYS A 4 -2.54 -10.41 -5.47
C LYS A 4 -2.27 -11.18 -6.77
N LEU A 5 -3.16 -11.08 -7.76
CA LEU A 5 -2.97 -11.74 -9.06
C LEU A 5 -1.71 -11.24 -9.78
N ILE A 6 -1.25 -10.02 -9.51
CA ILE A 6 0.00 -9.46 -10.05
C ILE A 6 1.21 -10.22 -9.47
N TYR A 7 1.21 -10.48 -8.16
CA TYR A 7 2.26 -11.21 -7.47
C TYR A 7 2.27 -12.68 -7.93
N ASP A 8 1.11 -13.33 -7.94
CA ASP A 8 0.96 -14.74 -8.33
C ASP A 8 1.38 -14.99 -9.80
N ALA A 9 1.19 -13.99 -10.68
CA ALA A 9 1.65 -14.03 -12.05
C ALA A 9 3.14 -13.67 -12.23
N GLY A 10 3.85 -13.27 -11.17
CA GLY A 10 5.25 -12.90 -11.21
C GLY A 10 5.52 -11.59 -11.96
N PHE A 11 4.57 -10.66 -11.99
CA PHE A 11 4.71 -9.43 -12.77
C PHE A 11 5.59 -8.37 -12.10
N VAL A 12 6.24 -7.58 -12.95
CA VAL A 12 6.94 -6.36 -12.58
C VAL A 12 5.94 -5.21 -12.54
N THR A 13 5.99 -4.39 -11.50
CA THR A 13 5.24 -3.14 -11.43
C THR A 13 6.16 -1.95 -11.59
N CYS A 14 5.68 -0.92 -12.28
CA CYS A 14 6.44 0.30 -12.50
C CYS A 14 5.56 1.55 -12.35
N VAL A 15 6.13 2.59 -11.75
CA VAL A 15 5.60 3.96 -11.83
C VAL A 15 6.62 4.79 -12.63
N PRO A 16 6.24 5.30 -13.81
CA PRO A 16 7.14 6.08 -14.66
C PRO A 16 7.40 7.48 -14.08
N ASP A 17 8.29 8.24 -14.72
CA ASP A 17 8.64 9.59 -14.28
C ASP A 17 7.38 10.47 -14.15
N ASN A 18 7.27 11.20 -13.04
CA ASN A 18 6.12 12.04 -12.70
C ASN A 18 4.79 11.28 -12.54
N GLY A 19 4.83 9.95 -12.42
CA GLY A 19 3.65 9.13 -12.17
C GLY A 19 3.15 9.26 -10.74
N GLU A 20 1.83 9.14 -10.57
CA GLU A 20 1.16 9.17 -9.29
C GLU A 20 0.29 7.94 -9.11
N ILE A 21 0.40 7.29 -7.95
CA ILE A 21 -0.48 6.21 -7.52
C ILE A 21 -0.97 6.49 -6.11
N ALA A 22 -2.21 6.10 -5.82
CA ALA A 22 -2.85 6.29 -4.53
C ALA A 22 -3.75 5.12 -4.19
N SER A 23 -3.99 4.90 -2.88
CA SER A 23 -4.96 3.91 -2.39
C SER A 23 -4.69 2.51 -2.99
N GLY A 24 -5.71 1.84 -3.55
CA GLY A 24 -5.56 0.54 -4.18
C GLY A 24 -4.51 0.48 -5.30
N ALA A 25 -4.21 1.57 -6.01
CA ALA A 25 -3.11 1.57 -6.99
C ALA A 25 -1.74 1.36 -6.33
N THR A 26 -1.57 1.82 -5.09
CA THR A 26 -0.40 1.52 -4.26
C THR A 26 -0.35 0.03 -3.93
N ASP A 27 -1.48 -0.63 -3.62
CA ASP A 27 -1.53 -2.08 -3.40
C ASP A 27 -1.16 -2.89 -4.66
N PHE A 28 -1.64 -2.46 -5.83
CA PHE A 28 -1.26 -3.04 -7.12
C PHE A 28 0.25 -2.91 -7.35
N PHE A 29 0.83 -1.73 -7.11
CA PHE A 29 2.27 -1.52 -7.21
C PHE A 29 3.06 -2.40 -6.23
N MET A 30 2.61 -2.48 -4.97
CA MET A 30 3.25 -3.27 -3.92
C MET A 30 3.23 -4.78 -4.22
N SER A 31 2.30 -5.25 -5.05
CA SER A 31 2.16 -6.65 -5.47
C SER A 31 3.15 -7.08 -6.56
N GLY A 32 3.98 -6.18 -7.09
CA GLY A 32 5.04 -6.57 -8.03
C GLY A 32 6.12 -7.39 -7.35
N VAL A 33 6.56 -8.50 -7.98
CA VAL A 33 7.73 -9.26 -7.51
C VAL A 33 9.03 -8.47 -7.67
N VAL A 34 9.02 -7.53 -8.64
CA VAL A 34 9.99 -6.45 -8.81
C VAL A 34 9.19 -5.15 -8.92
N ARG A 35 9.63 -4.11 -8.21
CA ARG A 35 8.94 -2.82 -8.08
C ARG A 35 9.87 -1.68 -8.44
N ARG A 36 9.57 -1.00 -9.54
CA ARG A 36 10.39 0.09 -10.10
C ARG A 36 9.70 1.43 -9.94
N LEU A 37 10.39 2.36 -9.30
CA LEU A 37 9.91 3.72 -9.10
C LEU A 37 10.87 4.69 -9.78
N SER A 38 10.36 5.44 -10.75
CA SER A 38 11.12 6.48 -11.45
C SER A 38 11.11 7.81 -10.67
N ASN A 39 11.62 8.87 -11.28
CA ASN A 39 11.83 10.16 -10.61
C ASN A 39 10.53 10.95 -10.46
N ASN A 40 10.51 11.85 -9.47
CA ASN A 40 9.39 12.77 -9.20
C ASN A 40 8.02 12.08 -9.07
N THR A 41 8.02 10.85 -8.54
CA THR A 41 6.82 10.05 -8.38
C THR A 41 6.10 10.34 -7.07
N CYS A 42 4.77 10.31 -7.11
CA CYS A 42 3.91 10.37 -5.94
C CYS A 42 3.39 8.98 -5.60
N LEU A 43 3.63 8.53 -4.37
CA LEU A 43 3.11 7.27 -3.85
C LEU A 43 2.28 7.59 -2.62
N VAL A 44 0.96 7.57 -2.78
CA VAL A 44 0.04 8.04 -1.75
C VAL A 44 -0.57 6.85 -1.02
N VAL A 45 -0.57 6.94 0.31
CA VAL A 45 -1.28 6.03 1.22
C VAL A 45 -2.24 6.81 2.10
N HIS A 46 -3.30 6.14 2.54
CA HIS A 46 -4.26 6.64 3.51
C HIS A 46 -5.13 5.47 4.00
N SER A 47 -5.88 5.70 5.07
CA SER A 47 -6.90 4.80 5.61
C SER A 47 -8.00 4.52 4.59
N TRP A 48 -8.74 3.43 4.76
CA TRP A 48 -10.00 3.21 4.05
C TRP A 48 -11.18 3.56 4.97
N ALA A 49 -12.38 3.71 4.42
CA ALA A 49 -13.58 3.98 5.20
C ALA A 49 -14.70 3.00 4.84
N GLY A 50 -15.47 2.63 5.86
CA GLY A 50 -16.79 2.02 5.70
C GLY A 50 -17.86 3.07 5.47
N TYR A 51 -19.12 2.70 5.71
CA TYR A 51 -20.26 3.63 5.53
C TYR A 51 -20.23 4.80 6.53
N ASP A 52 -19.86 4.54 7.77
CA ASP A 52 -19.92 5.50 8.89
C ASP A 52 -18.68 5.46 9.81
N PHE A 53 -17.60 4.83 9.38
CA PHE A 53 -16.36 4.71 10.16
C PHE A 53 -15.09 4.72 9.28
N GLU A 54 -13.96 5.13 9.87
CA GLU A 54 -12.63 4.95 9.28
C GLU A 54 -12.03 3.61 9.69
N GLY A 55 -11.29 2.96 8.80
CA GLY A 55 -10.54 1.76 9.13
C GLY A 55 -9.58 2.00 10.30
N ALA A 56 -8.98 3.18 10.39
CA ALA A 56 -8.12 3.58 11.52
C ALA A 56 -8.86 3.69 12.87
N ASP A 57 -10.18 3.85 12.88
CA ASP A 57 -10.98 3.96 14.10
C ASP A 57 -11.39 2.61 14.68
N LEU A 58 -11.29 1.53 13.88
CA LEU A 58 -11.57 0.18 14.35
C LEU A 58 -10.49 -0.28 15.36
N PRO A 59 -10.86 -1.07 16.39
CA PRO A 59 -9.88 -1.72 17.24
C PRO A 59 -8.94 -2.59 16.40
N ARG A 60 -7.63 -2.58 16.67
CA ARG A 60 -6.67 -3.43 15.92
C ARG A 60 -6.99 -4.94 15.91
N SER A 61 -7.82 -5.41 16.85
CA SER A 61 -8.32 -6.79 16.91
C SER A 61 -9.57 -7.04 16.04
N ASP A 62 -10.11 -6.02 15.40
CA ASP A 62 -11.27 -6.13 14.52
C ASP A 62 -10.94 -6.99 13.30
N SER A 63 -11.87 -7.86 12.92
CA SER A 63 -11.69 -8.79 11.81
C SER A 63 -11.58 -8.10 10.45
N GLU A 64 -12.07 -6.87 10.30
CA GLU A 64 -11.99 -6.11 9.04
C GLU A 64 -10.53 -5.84 8.61
N HIS A 65 -9.58 -5.88 9.55
CA HIS A 65 -8.15 -5.74 9.24
C HIS A 65 -7.54 -7.00 8.61
N GLN A 66 -8.09 -8.17 8.92
CA GLN A 66 -7.48 -9.45 8.61
C GLN A 66 -7.23 -9.66 7.10
N PRO A 67 -8.16 -9.32 6.18
CA PRO A 67 -7.93 -9.46 4.74
C PRO A 67 -6.74 -8.64 4.23
N TYR A 68 -6.45 -7.47 4.83
CA TYR A 68 -5.32 -6.61 4.44
C TYR A 68 -4.00 -7.17 4.96
N LEU A 69 -3.97 -7.63 6.21
CA LEU A 69 -2.80 -8.27 6.82
C LEU A 69 -2.40 -9.54 6.07
N GLU A 70 -3.38 -10.38 5.74
CA GLU A 70 -3.19 -11.58 4.92
C GLU A 70 -2.71 -11.22 3.52
N PHE A 71 -3.30 -10.19 2.91
CA PHE A 71 -2.90 -9.72 1.59
C PHE A 71 -1.42 -9.34 1.56
N TYR A 72 -0.96 -8.42 2.40
CA TYR A 72 0.44 -7.99 2.40
C TYR A 72 1.40 -9.14 2.73
N THR A 73 1.04 -9.99 3.70
CA THR A 73 1.82 -11.20 4.02
C THR A 73 1.95 -12.11 2.80
N SER A 74 0.86 -12.31 2.04
CA SER A 74 0.82 -13.20 0.88
C SER A 74 1.59 -12.73 -0.36
N ILE A 75 2.09 -11.49 -0.35
CA ILE A 75 2.91 -10.88 -1.41
C ILE A 75 4.32 -10.49 -0.90
N ASP A 76 4.75 -11.09 0.21
CA ASP A 76 6.03 -10.82 0.89
C ASP A 76 6.25 -9.34 1.24
N VAL A 77 5.20 -8.63 1.65
CA VAL A 77 5.28 -7.29 2.22
C VAL A 77 5.06 -7.39 3.72
N ASN A 78 5.85 -6.66 4.51
CA ASN A 78 5.63 -6.60 5.95
C ASN A 78 4.20 -6.08 6.22
N PRO A 79 3.31 -6.86 6.88
CA PRO A 79 1.95 -6.42 7.15
C PRO A 79 1.87 -5.18 8.04
N ASP A 80 2.93 -4.79 8.76
CA ASP A 80 2.97 -3.50 9.47
C ASP A 80 2.81 -2.29 8.54
N PHE A 81 3.10 -2.44 7.24
CA PHE A 81 2.84 -1.40 6.26
C PHE A 81 1.37 -1.02 6.21
N TYR A 82 0.46 -1.98 6.37
CA TYR A 82 -0.98 -1.73 6.45
C TYR A 82 -1.33 -0.77 7.59
N TRP A 83 -0.83 -1.05 8.80
CA TRP A 83 -1.09 -0.20 9.97
C TRP A 83 -0.57 1.21 9.75
N PHE A 84 0.63 1.33 9.19
CA PHE A 84 1.18 2.62 8.80
C PHE A 84 0.28 3.35 7.80
N THR A 85 -0.31 2.67 6.81
CA THR A 85 -1.23 3.34 5.86
C THR A 85 -2.47 3.92 6.53
N LEU A 86 -3.02 3.22 7.53
CA LEU A 86 -4.18 3.71 8.30
C LEU A 86 -3.82 4.95 9.13
N GLU A 87 -2.63 4.94 9.74
CA GLU A 87 -2.15 6.01 10.62
C GLU A 87 -1.64 7.24 9.86
N ALA A 88 -1.17 7.06 8.63
CA ALA A 88 -0.56 8.11 7.84
C ALA A 88 -1.54 9.24 7.44
N ALA A 89 -2.79 8.89 7.11
CA ALA A 89 -3.84 9.83 6.76
C ALA A 89 -5.23 9.18 6.85
N SER A 90 -6.28 9.96 7.14
CA SER A 90 -7.68 9.51 7.02
C SER A 90 -8.06 9.21 5.58
N SER A 91 -9.16 8.48 5.35
CA SER A 91 -9.59 8.09 4.00
C SER A 91 -9.85 9.24 3.02
N SER A 92 -10.14 10.43 3.54
CA SER A 92 -10.36 11.67 2.79
C SER A 92 -9.11 12.53 2.58
N ASN A 93 -7.96 12.11 3.13
CA ASN A 93 -6.69 12.81 3.04
C ASN A 93 -5.65 11.98 2.26
N MET A 94 -4.49 12.58 2.02
CA MET A 94 -3.42 11.97 1.25
C MET A 94 -2.08 12.11 1.97
N HIS A 95 -1.40 10.98 2.21
CA HIS A 95 0.00 10.97 2.65
C HIS A 95 0.90 10.47 1.52
N ASN A 96 1.67 11.37 0.89
CA ASN A 96 2.68 10.97 -0.07
C ASN A 96 3.92 10.48 0.69
N LEU A 97 4.34 9.23 0.43
CA LEU A 97 5.50 8.64 1.10
C LEU A 97 6.76 9.47 0.85
N THR A 98 7.40 9.85 1.95
CA THR A 98 8.72 10.46 1.97
C THR A 98 9.78 9.47 1.51
N SER A 99 10.95 9.97 1.09
CA SER A 99 12.08 9.10 0.72
C SER A 99 12.51 8.16 1.84
N ALA A 100 12.41 8.61 3.10
CA ALA A 100 12.74 7.78 4.26
C ALA A 100 11.75 6.63 4.42
N GLU A 101 10.45 6.91 4.38
CA GLU A 101 9.39 5.88 4.46
C GLU A 101 9.47 4.90 3.29
N ARG A 102 9.80 5.38 2.07
CA ARG A 102 10.02 4.50 0.92
C ARG A 102 11.13 3.48 1.18
N GLY A 103 12.19 3.90 1.86
CA GLY A 103 13.26 3.00 2.33
C GLY A 103 12.79 2.04 3.42
N THR A 104 12.13 2.56 4.46
CA THR A 104 11.59 1.78 5.58
C THR A 104 10.67 0.65 5.11
N TRP A 105 9.78 0.94 4.16
CA TRP A 105 8.79 -0.02 3.66
C TRP A 105 9.23 -0.78 2.41
N ALA A 106 10.51 -0.68 2.06
CA ALA A 106 11.11 -1.35 0.90
C ALA A 106 10.29 -1.16 -0.39
N ILE A 107 9.74 0.04 -0.62
CA ILE A 107 8.81 0.34 -1.71
C ILE A 107 9.38 -0.09 -3.07
N GLN A 108 10.67 0.15 -3.28
CA GLN A 108 11.40 -0.39 -4.42
C GLN A 108 11.95 -1.78 -4.08
N ARG A 109 11.74 -2.74 -4.98
CA ARG A 109 12.23 -4.12 -4.87
C ARG A 109 12.92 -4.49 -6.18
N PRO A 110 14.24 -4.72 -6.21
CA PRO A 110 14.97 -5.05 -7.43
C PRO A 110 14.67 -6.47 -7.93
#